data_AF-A0A317ZVL8-F1
#
_entry.id   AF-A0A317ZVL8-F1
#
_cell.length_a   1.000
_cell.length_b   1.000
_cell.length_c   1.000
_cell.angle_alpha   90.00
_cell.angle_beta   90.00
_cell.angle_gamma   90.00
#
_symmetry.space_group_name_H-M   'P 1'
#
loop_
_entity.id
_entity.type
_entity.pdbx_description
1 polymer ?
#
loop_
_entity_poly.entity_id
_entity_poly.type
_entity_poly.pdbx_seq_one_letter_code
_entity_poly.pdbx_strand_id
1 'polypeptide(L)' 'MSYVSYVFRSYFGVPAEEAERLMLQVHNNGRAIVATGNRESMERHVEAMHGYGLWATLDQAEE' A
#
# COMPACT_ATOMS: atom_id res chain seq x y z
N MET A 1 1.24 10.73 -8.13
CA MET A 1 2.02 9.60 -8.68
C MET A 1 1.08 8.56 -9.28
N SER A 2 0.89 8.56 -10.61
CA SER A 2 -0.07 7.70 -11.31
C SER A 2 0.23 6.19 -11.24
N TYR A 3 1.50 5.80 -11.07
CA TYR A 3 1.88 4.38 -10.97
C TYR A 3 1.51 3.77 -9.62
N VAL A 4 1.76 4.48 -8.51
CA VAL A 4 1.43 3.99 -7.16
C VAL A 4 -0.08 3.78 -7.02
N SER A 5 -0.88 4.73 -7.48
CA SER A 5 -2.34 4.58 -7.48
C SER A 5 -2.79 3.43 -8.40
N TYR A 6 -2.15 3.21 -9.54
CA TYR A 6 -2.41 2.04 -10.38
C TYR A 6 -2.13 0.72 -9.65
N VAL A 7 -0.99 0.60 -8.96
CA VAL A 7 -0.64 -0.61 -8.19
C VAL A 7 -1.67 -0.85 -7.08
N PHE A 8 -2.07 0.21 -6.35
CA PHE A 8 -3.08 0.09 -5.30
C PHE A 8 -4.40 -0.45 -5.83
N ARG A 9 -4.90 0.09 -6.95
CA ARG A 9 -6.12 -0.43 -7.58
C ARG A 9 -5.97 -1.87 -8.07
N SER A 10 -4.84 -2.18 -8.70
CA SER A 10 -4.65 -3.47 -9.39
C SER A 10 -4.43 -4.63 -8.42
N TYR A 11 -3.68 -4.38 -7.34
CA TYR A 11 -3.29 -5.43 -6.40
C TYR A 11 -4.22 -5.50 -5.18
N PHE A 12 -4.55 -4.36 -4.57
CA PHE A 12 -5.44 -4.31 -3.40
C PHE A 12 -6.92 -4.15 -3.76
N GLY A 13 -7.25 -3.87 -5.03
CA GLY A 13 -8.64 -3.71 -5.46
C GLY A 13 -9.30 -2.44 -4.92
N VAL A 14 -8.54 -1.47 -4.41
CA VAL A 14 -9.11 -0.25 -3.85
C VAL A 14 -9.73 0.63 -4.96
N PRO A 15 -10.83 1.35 -4.70
CA PRO A 15 -11.41 2.29 -5.65
C PRO A 15 -10.43 3.38 -6.07
N ALA A 16 -10.67 4.02 -7.23
CA ALA A 16 -9.75 5.00 -7.79
C ALA A 16 -9.52 6.22 -6.88
N GLU A 17 -10.58 6.71 -6.25
CA GLU A 17 -10.52 7.84 -5.31
C GLU A 17 -9.66 7.50 -4.09
N GLU A 18 -9.83 6.29 -3.54
CA GLU A 18 -9.08 5.82 -2.38
C GLU A 18 -7.61 5.58 -2.72
N ALA A 19 -7.33 5.00 -3.90
CA ALA A 19 -5.97 4.82 -4.40
C ALA A 19 -5.24 6.15 -4.57
N GLU A 20 -5.95 7.18 -5.05
CA GLU A 20 -5.42 8.53 -5.17
C GLU A 20 -5.15 9.15 -3.79
N ARG A 21 -6.08 9.00 -2.84
CA ARG A 21 -5.92 9.46 -1.46
C ARG A 21 -4.69 8.85 -0.79
N LEU A 22 -4.55 7.51 -0.85
CA LEU A 22 -3.42 6.79 -0.27
C LEU A 22 -2.10 7.18 -0.94
N MET A 23 -2.11 7.34 -2.27
CA MET A 23 -0.94 7.81 -3.00
C MET A 23 -0.53 9.23 -2.55
N LEU A 24 -1.49 10.15 -2.40
CA LEU A 24 -1.21 11.51 -1.90
C LEU A 24 -0.64 11.46 -0.47
N GLN A 25 -1.12 10.53 0.36
CA GLN A 25 -0.57 10.32 1.69
C GLN A 25 0.90 9.86 1.63
N VAL A 26 1.25 8.93 0.73
CA VAL A 26 2.66 8.56 0.48
C VAL A 26 3.47 9.77 0.01
N HIS A 27 2.92 10.57 -0.92
CA HIS A 27 3.61 11.73 -1.48
C HIS A 27 3.91 12.81 -0.44
N ASN A 28 2.93 13.12 0.42
CA ASN A 28 3.03 14.20 1.39
C ASN A 28 3.72 13.77 2.70
N ASN A 29 3.46 12.53 3.15
CA ASN A 29 3.86 12.05 4.48
C ASN A 29 4.95 10.97 4.42
N GLY A 30 5.36 10.54 3.21
CA GLY A 30 6.37 9.50 3.00
C GLY A 30 5.87 8.05 3.20
N ARG A 31 4.69 7.84 3.80
CA ARG A 31 4.09 6.50 4.00
C ARG A 31 2.56 6.54 4.01
N ALA A 32 1.94 5.39 3.74
CA ALA A 32 0.51 5.16 3.92
C ALA A 32 0.25 3.71 4.37
N ILE A 33 -0.84 3.48 5.10
CA ILE A 33 -1.30 2.13 5.45
C ILE A 33 -2.29 1.70 4.36
N VAL A 34 -1.96 0.62 3.64
CA VAL A 34 -2.73 0.15 2.47
C VAL A 34 -3.50 -1.14 2.73
N ALA A 35 -3.12 -1.92 3.75
CA ALA A 35 -3.79 -3.14 4.17
C ALA A 35 -3.51 -3.41 5.66
N THR A 36 -4.43 -4.10 6.32
CA THR A 36 -4.29 -4.60 7.69
C THR A 36 -4.77 -6.05 7.74
N GLY A 37 -4.19 -6.86 8.63
CA GLY A 37 -4.58 -8.26 8.76
C GLY A 37 -3.55 -9.09 9.51
N ASN A 38 -3.64 -10.40 9.36
CA ASN A 38 -2.68 -11.31 9.98
C ASN A 38 -1.28 -11.15 9.36
N ARG A 39 -0.27 -11.56 10.13
CA ARG A 39 1.15 -11.40 9.76
C ARG A 39 1.48 -12.03 8.40
N GLU A 40 1.00 -13.25 8.16
CA GLU A 40 1.30 -13.99 6.93
C GLU A 40 0.79 -13.26 5.67
N SER A 41 -0.45 -12.77 5.71
CA SER A 41 -1.03 -11.98 4.61
C SER A 41 -0.26 -10.67 4.39
N MET A 42 0.16 -9.98 5.46
CA MET A 42 0.92 -8.74 5.36
C MET A 42 2.33 -8.97 4.79
N GLU A 43 2.99 -10.07 5.15
CA GLU A 43 4.28 -10.47 4.59
C GLU A 43 4.20 -10.68 3.07
N ARG A 44 3.13 -11.33 2.58
CA ARG A 44 2.87 -11.49 1.13
C ARG A 44 2.66 -10.15 0.43
N HIS A 45 1.96 -9.21 1.07
CA HIS A 45 1.77 -7.87 0.50
C HIS A 45 3.09 -7.11 0.39
N VAL A 46 3.95 -7.17 1.41
CA VAL A 46 5.27 -6.53 1.37
C VAL A 46 6.12 -7.09 0.24
N GLU A 47 6.17 -8.42 0.09
CA GLU A 47 6.89 -9.06 -1.01
C GLU A 47 6.36 -8.63 -2.38
N ALA A 48 5.04 -8.61 -2.55
CA ALA A 48 4.42 -8.16 -3.79
C ALA A 48 4.74 -6.69 -4.10
N MET A 49 4.69 -5.80 -3.09
CA MET A 49 5.03 -4.39 -3.28
C MET A 49 6.48 -4.22 -3.77
N HIS A 50 7.43 -4.96 -3.20
CA HIS A 50 8.81 -4.97 -3.70
C HIS A 50 8.89 -5.47 -5.15
N GLY A 51 8.08 -6.47 -5.52
CA GLY A 51 7.96 -6.94 -6.90
C GLY A 51 7.44 -5.87 -7.87
N TYR A 52 6.57 -4.96 -7.40
CA TYR A 52 6.13 -3.79 -8.18
C TYR A 52 7.14 -2.62 -8.17
N GLY A 53 8.29 -2.77 -7.51
CA GLY A 53 9.28 -1.72 -7.31
C GLY A 53 8.90 -0.68 -6.25
N LEU A 54 7.91 -0.99 -5.41
CA LEU A 54 7.49 -0.15 -4.29
C LEU A 54 8.14 -0.63 -3.00
N TRP A 55 8.75 0.28 -2.24
CA TRP A 55 9.23 -0.05 -0.91
C TRP A 55 8.05 -0.13 0.06
N ALA A 56 7.92 -1.25 0.77
CA ALA A 56 6.87 -1.48 1.76
C ALA A 56 7.45 -2.08 3.03
N THR A 57 6.79 -1.80 4.15
CA THR A 57 7.09 -2.37 5.47
C THR A 57 5.81 -2.84 6.14
N LEU A 58 5.95 -3.76 7.09
CA LEU A 58 4.88 -4.18 7.99
C LEU A 58 5.17 -3.63 9.38
N ASP A 59 4.11 -3.30 10.11
CA ASP A 59 4.18 -2.76 11.47
C ASP A 59 3.05 -3.36 12.30
N GLN A 60 3.21 -3.39 13.63
CA GLN A 60 2.10 -3.74 14.51
C GLN A 60 1.08 -2.60 14.47
N ALA A 61 -0.20 -2.95 14.31
CA ALA A 61 -1.26 -1.95 14.41
C ALA A 61 -1.25 -1.38 15.84
N GLU A 62 -1.00 -0.08 15.96
CA GLU A 62 -1.20 0.65 17.21
C GLU A 62 -2.72 0.71 17.47
N GLU A 63 -3.13 0.38 18.71
CA GLU A 63 -4.53 0.48 19.18
C GLU A 63 -5.07 1.92 19.15
#